data_AF-G2NG65-F1
#
_entry.id   AF-G2NG65-F1
#
_cell.length_a   1.000
_cell.length_b   1.000
_cell.length_c   1.000
_cell.angle_alpha   90.00
_cell.angle_beta   90.00
_cell.angle_gamma   90.00
#
_symmetry.space_group_name_H-M   'P 1'
#
loop_
_entity.id
_entity.type
_entity.pdbx_description
1 polymer ?
#
loop_
_entity_poly.entity_id
_entity_poly.type
_entity_poly.pdbx_seq_one_letter_code
_entity_poly.pdbx_strand_id
1 'polypeptide(L)'
;MNSLPPRLAPTAGAASSALRQIGSALGPAVFGVLLTNRTLSTLPGHLAASDLGTADRGQVLGMVSDAGIQAGAFLRLSTGPTTAEAQSVYGASFTDALRTCALVGGIGMLAAAVALATIGVRKTAHNAAAGS
;
A
#
# COMPACT_ATOMS: atom_id res chain seq x y z
N MET A 1 9.66 -29.59 -4.14
CA MET A 1 11.10 -29.28 -4.05
C MET A 1 11.94 -30.35 -4.74
N ASN A 2 11.63 -30.70 -6.00
CA ASN A 2 12.23 -31.85 -6.70
C ASN A 2 12.92 -31.43 -8.01
N SER A 3 13.55 -30.25 -8.03
CA SER A 3 14.05 -29.62 -9.28
C SER A 3 15.50 -29.13 -9.19
N LEU A 4 16.23 -29.46 -8.13
CA LEU A 4 17.62 -29.05 -7.92
C LEU A 4 18.47 -30.21 -7.39
N PRO A 5 19.76 -30.29 -7.77
CA PRO A 5 20.72 -31.22 -7.17
C PRO A 5 20.78 -31.04 -5.64
N PRO A 6 20.93 -32.13 -4.86
CA PRO A 6 20.89 -32.07 -3.39
C PRO A 6 21.96 -31.16 -2.77
N ARG A 7 23.06 -30.89 -3.49
CA ARG A 7 24.11 -29.95 -3.07
C ARG A 7 23.70 -28.46 -3.15
N LEU A 8 22.67 -28.12 -3.92
CA LEU A 8 22.16 -26.75 -4.10
C LEU A 8 20.84 -26.49 -3.35
N ALA A 9 20.21 -27.53 -2.82
CA ALA A 9 19.00 -27.44 -2.00
C ALA A 9 19.12 -26.49 -0.80
N PRO A 10 20.22 -26.49 0.00
CA PRO A 10 20.34 -25.57 1.13
C PRO A 10 20.48 -24.11 0.68
N THR A 11 21.24 -23.85 -0.39
CA THR A 11 21.42 -22.50 -0.95
C THR A 11 20.13 -21.95 -1.52
N ALA A 12 19.35 -22.78 -2.22
CA ALA A 12 18.02 -22.43 -2.71
C ALA A 12 17.02 -22.16 -1.58
N GLY A 13 17.10 -22.93 -0.49
CA GLY A 13 16.31 -22.69 0.72
C GLY A 13 16.64 -21.35 1.38
N ALA A 14 17.93 -21.03 1.50
CA ALA A 14 18.40 -19.75 2.04
C ALA A 14 17.93 -18.56 1.17
N ALA A 15 18.04 -18.67 -0.16
CA ALA A 15 17.55 -17.65 -1.09
C ALA A 15 16.03 -17.43 -0.97
N SER A 16 15.25 -18.51 -0.85
CA SER A 16 13.79 -18.40 -0.70
C SER A 16 13.40 -17.72 0.62
N SER A 17 14.11 -17.99 1.70
CA SER A 17 13.89 -17.32 2.99
C SER A 17 14.29 -15.85 2.94
N ALA A 18 15.41 -15.51 2.30
CA ALA A 18 15.84 -14.12 2.11
C ALA A 18 14.81 -13.31 1.31
N LEU A 19 14.27 -13.87 0.23
CA LEU A 19 13.20 -13.23 -0.55
C LEU A 19 11.93 -12.99 0.28
N ARG A 20 11.53 -13.96 1.11
CA ARG A 20 10.41 -13.79 2.05
C ARG A 20 10.68 -12.68 3.05
N GLN A 21 11.91 -12.58 3.54
CA GLN A 21 12.29 -11.54 4.51
C GLN A 21 12.27 -10.16 3.86
N ILE A 22 12.85 -10.02 2.66
CA ILE A 22 12.78 -8.79 1.87
C ILE A 22 11.32 -8.39 1.63
N GLY A 23 10.48 -9.33 1.18
CA GLY A 23 9.05 -9.07 0.99
C GLY A 23 8.34 -8.63 2.27
N SER A 24 8.66 -9.26 3.41
CA SER A 24 8.06 -8.92 4.71
C SER A 24 8.42 -7.53 5.21
N ALA A 25 9.60 -7.00 4.87
CA ALA A 25 10.02 -5.65 5.22
C ALA A 25 9.54 -4.61 4.21
N LEU A 26 9.61 -4.95 2.91
CA LEU A 26 9.32 -4.03 1.82
C LEU A 26 7.81 -3.80 1.64
N GLY A 27 6.97 -4.81 1.91
CA GLY A 27 5.51 -4.69 1.83
C GLY A 27 4.95 -3.56 2.71
N PRO A 28 5.21 -3.56 4.03
CA PRO A 28 4.78 -2.49 4.93
C PRO A 28 5.37 -1.12 4.57
N ALA A 29 6.63 -1.06 4.12
CA ALA A 29 7.28 0.19 3.75
C ALA A 29 6.63 0.84 2.51
N VAL A 30 6.42 0.07 1.45
CA VAL A 30 5.75 0.54 0.22
C VAL A 30 4.29 0.92 0.51
N PHE A 31 3.60 0.12 1.33
CA PHE A 31 2.25 0.44 1.79
C PHE A 31 2.20 1.79 2.53
N GLY A 32 3.11 2.03 3.47
CA GLY A 32 3.18 3.28 4.21
C GLY A 32 3.40 4.50 3.32
N VAL A 33 4.32 4.39 2.34
CA VAL A 33 4.59 5.47 1.37
C VAL A 33 3.37 5.75 0.48
N LEU A 34 2.73 4.70 -0.07
CA LEU A 34 1.54 4.84 -0.89
C LEU A 34 0.38 5.45 -0.10
N LEU A 35 0.14 4.97 1.12
CA LEU A 35 -0.92 5.47 2.00
C LEU A 35 -0.72 6.95 2.31
N THR A 36 0.52 7.35 2.64
CA THR A 36 0.87 8.75 2.93
C THR A 36 0.65 9.63 1.71
N ASN A 37 1.26 9.25 0.58
CA ASN A 37 1.18 10.05 -0.64
C ASN A 37 -0.27 10.17 -1.14
N ARG A 38 -1.05 9.08 -1.06
CA ARG A 38 -2.46 9.12 -1.45
C ARG A 38 -3.31 9.96 -0.52
N THR A 39 -3.17 9.80 0.80
CA THR A 39 -3.89 10.62 1.78
C THR A 39 -3.60 12.12 1.56
N LEU A 40 -2.34 12.50 1.34
CA LEU A 40 -1.95 13.88 1.04
C LEU A 40 -2.52 14.38 -0.30
N SER A 41 -2.63 13.51 -1.30
CA SER A 41 -3.16 13.87 -2.62
C SER A 41 -4.68 14.04 -2.66
N THR A 42 -5.43 13.31 -1.80
CA THR A 42 -6.91 13.33 -1.81
C THR A 42 -7.49 14.36 -0.84
N LEU A 43 -6.75 14.69 0.22
CA LEU A 43 -7.16 15.66 1.24
C LEU A 43 -7.61 17.03 0.70
N PRO A 44 -6.91 17.68 -0.26
CA PRO A 44 -7.32 18.99 -0.76
C PRO A 44 -8.67 18.95 -1.46
N GLY A 45 -8.95 17.85 -2.18
CA GLY A 45 -10.22 17.63 -2.88
C GLY A 45 -11.39 17.42 -1.93
N HIS A 46 -11.18 16.67 -0.84
CA HIS A 46 -12.22 16.47 0.18
C HIS A 46 -12.45 17.73 1.03
N LEU A 47 -11.39 18.49 1.36
CA LEU A 47 -11.53 19.78 2.02
C LEU A 47 -12.30 20.80 1.16
N ALA A 48 -12.05 20.83 -0.15
CA ALA A 48 -12.78 21.70 -1.09
C ALA A 48 -14.28 21.35 -1.17
N ALA A 49 -14.65 20.10 -0.90
CA ALA A 49 -16.04 19.64 -0.87
C ALA A 49 -16.71 19.78 0.52
N SER A 50 -15.97 20.17 1.55
CA SER A 50 -16.48 20.39 2.92
C SER A 50 -17.06 21.79 3.09
N ASP A 51 -17.83 22.08 4.14
CA ASP A 51 -18.39 23.42 4.39
C ASP A 51 -17.39 24.36 5.12
N LEU A 52 -16.23 23.82 5.52
CA LEU A 52 -15.17 24.53 6.22
C LEU A 52 -14.78 25.87 5.57
N GLY A 53 -14.54 26.90 6.38
CA GLY A 53 -14.00 28.18 5.89
C GLY A 53 -12.63 28.04 5.22
N THR A 54 -12.29 28.93 4.29
CA THR A 54 -11.00 28.89 3.56
C THR A 54 -9.78 28.98 4.48
N ALA A 55 -9.88 29.72 5.59
CA ALA A 55 -8.83 29.80 6.60
C ALA A 55 -8.61 28.47 7.34
N ASP A 56 -9.71 27.81 7.72
CA ASP A 56 -9.70 26.51 8.41
C ASP A 56 -9.17 25.39 7.50
N ARG A 57 -9.55 25.40 6.21
CA ARG A 57 -8.98 24.50 5.19
C ARG A 57 -7.46 24.69 5.05
N GLY A 58 -6.99 25.93 5.01
CA GLY A 58 -5.56 26.25 4.94
C GLY A 58 -4.78 25.77 6.17
N GLN A 59 -5.37 25.86 7.35
CA GLN A 59 -4.75 25.39 8.60
C GLN A 59 -4.63 23.86 8.64
N VAL A 60 -5.66 23.13 8.19
CA VAL A 60 -5.61 21.66 8.08
C VAL A 60 -4.56 21.22 7.05
N LEU A 61 -4.52 21.86 5.88
CA LEU A 61 -3.50 21.60 4.86
C LEU A 61 -2.08 21.87 5.35
N GLY A 62 -1.88 22.95 6.12
CA GLY A 62 -0.61 23.28 6.75
C GLY A 62 -0.17 22.23 7.75
N MET A 63 -1.04 21.84 8.69
CA MET A 63 -0.72 20.79 9.67
C MET A 63 -0.41 19.45 9.02
N VAL A 64 -1.17 19.06 7.99
CA VAL A 64 -0.97 17.78 7.30
C VAL A 64 0.30 17.80 6.44
N SER A 65 0.70 18.96 5.91
CA SER A 65 1.98 19.12 5.20
C SER A 65 3.19 19.05 6.14
N ASP A 66 3.04 19.50 7.38
CA ASP A 66 4.12 19.52 8.39
C ASP A 66 4.24 18.20 9.17
N ALA A 67 3.11 17.65 9.65
CA ALA A 67 3.07 16.47 10.51
C ALA A 67 2.63 15.17 9.79
N GLY A 68 2.32 15.22 8.49
CA GLY A 68 1.90 14.04 7.71
C GLY A 68 0.63 13.38 8.25
N ILE A 69 0.56 12.04 8.20
CA ILE A 69 -0.64 11.29 8.65
C ILE A 69 -0.90 11.45 10.16
N GLN A 70 0.10 11.89 10.94
CA GLN A 70 -0.05 12.11 12.38
C GLN A 70 -0.86 13.38 12.70
N ALA A 71 -1.01 14.30 11.73
CA ALA A 71 -1.81 15.51 11.87
C ALA A 71 -3.27 15.21 12.25
N GLY A 72 -3.83 14.09 11.78
CA GLY A 72 -5.20 13.67 12.15
C GLY A 72 -5.39 13.43 13.65
N ALA A 73 -4.33 13.07 14.39
CA ALA A 73 -4.39 12.87 15.84
C ALA A 73 -4.34 14.18 16.64
N PHE A 74 -3.80 15.24 16.04
CA PHE A 74 -3.63 16.56 16.67
C PHE A 74 -4.52 17.65 16.06
N LEU A 75 -5.37 17.28 15.09
CA LEU A 75 -6.24 18.21 14.40
C LEU A 75 -7.28 18.78 15.39
N ARG A 76 -7.07 20.03 15.79
CA ARG A 76 -7.98 20.83 16.62
C ARG A 76 -8.11 22.21 16.00
N LEU A 77 -9.32 22.53 15.56
CA LEU A 77 -9.67 23.82 15.01
C LEU A 77 -10.31 24.72 16.07
N SER A 78 -10.57 25.97 15.68
CA SER A 78 -11.07 27.05 16.55
C SER A 78 -12.35 26.70 17.32
N THR A 79 -13.20 25.80 16.79
CA THR A 79 -14.43 25.37 17.44
C THR A 79 -14.62 23.84 17.36
N GLY A 80 -15.39 23.30 18.31
CA GLY A 80 -15.68 21.86 18.39
C GLY A 80 -16.35 21.27 17.13
N PRO A 81 -17.38 21.93 16.54
CA PRO A 81 -18.05 21.47 15.33
C PRO A 81 -17.11 21.43 14.11
N THR A 82 -16.29 22.47 13.90
CA THR A 82 -15.34 22.50 12.77
C THR A 82 -14.21 21.49 12.94
N THR A 83 -13.83 21.20 14.18
CA THR A 83 -12.88 20.11 14.48
C THR A 83 -13.47 18.74 14.12
N ALA A 84 -14.73 18.48 14.50
CA ALA A 84 -15.40 17.21 14.18
C ALA A 84 -15.59 17.04 12.66
N GLU A 85 -15.93 18.12 11.95
CA GLU A 85 -16.03 18.12 10.49
C GLU A 85 -14.66 17.83 9.85
N ALA A 86 -13.60 18.52 10.27
CA ALA A 86 -12.25 18.29 9.75
C ALA A 86 -11.74 16.86 10.02
N GLN A 87 -12.05 16.29 11.19
CA GLN A 87 -11.73 14.88 11.51
C GLN A 87 -12.52 13.91 10.62
N SER A 88 -13.79 14.19 10.31
CA SER A 88 -14.61 13.34 9.43
C SER A 88 -14.05 13.31 8.00
N VAL A 89 -13.65 14.47 7.48
CA VAL A 89 -13.07 14.67 6.14
C VAL A 89 -11.72 13.99 6.03
N TYR A 90 -10.91 14.09 7.09
CA TYR A 90 -9.64 13.37 7.21
C TYR A 90 -9.85 11.85 7.22
N GLY A 91 -10.81 11.35 7.99
CA GLY A 91 -11.17 9.91 8.05
C GLY A 91 -11.66 9.35 6.71
N ALA A 92 -12.45 10.13 5.96
CA ALA A 92 -12.88 9.77 4.60
C ALA A 92 -11.67 9.68 3.65
N SER A 93 -10.78 10.67 3.68
CA SER A 93 -9.56 10.70 2.85
C SER A 93 -8.62 9.52 3.14
N PHE A 94 -8.47 9.17 4.42
CA PHE A 94 -7.68 8.03 4.86
C PHE A 94 -8.28 6.69 4.40
N THR A 95 -9.60 6.54 4.51
CA THR A 95 -10.31 5.34 4.06
C THR A 95 -10.20 5.14 2.55
N ASP A 96 -10.28 6.22 1.77
CA ASP A 96 -10.08 6.17 0.31
C ASP A 96 -8.63 5.79 -0.06
N ALA A 97 -7.66 6.31 0.68
CA ALA A 97 -6.26 5.92 0.53
C ALA A 97 -6.05 4.44 0.86
N LEU A 98 -6.70 3.90 1.91
CA LEU A 98 -6.68 2.47 2.23
C LEU A 98 -7.30 1.62 1.11
N ARG A 99 -8.43 2.05 0.54
CA ARG A 99 -9.06 1.37 -0.61
C ARG A 99 -8.11 1.32 -1.80
N THR A 100 -7.42 2.42 -2.08
CA THR A 100 -6.42 2.48 -3.15
C THR A 100 -5.24 1.56 -2.88
N CYS A 101 -4.71 1.54 -1.65
CA CYS A 101 -3.66 0.60 -1.28
C CYS A 101 -4.12 -0.87 -1.40
N ALA A 102 -5.37 -1.18 -1.03
CA ALA A 102 -5.93 -2.52 -1.20
C ALA A 102 -6.03 -2.91 -2.67
N LEU A 103 -6.42 -1.99 -3.57
CA LEU A 103 -6.42 -2.23 -5.01
C LEU A 103 -5.02 -2.51 -5.55
N VAL A 104 -4.03 -1.68 -5.18
CA VAL A 104 -2.63 -1.87 -5.60
C VAL A 104 -2.09 -3.22 -5.11
N GLY A 105 -2.35 -3.57 -3.85
CA GLY A 105 -1.97 -4.87 -3.28
C GLY A 105 -2.66 -6.04 -3.99
N GLY A 106 -3.95 -5.92 -4.30
CA GLY A 106 -4.72 -6.91 -5.04
C GLY A 106 -4.20 -7.14 -6.46
N ILE A 107 -3.89 -6.06 -7.19
CA ILE A 107 -3.28 -6.13 -8.53
C ILE A 107 -1.90 -6.80 -8.46
N GLY A 108 -1.09 -6.47 -7.45
CA GLY A 108 0.20 -7.10 -7.23
C GLY A 108 0.10 -8.61 -6.99
N MET A 109 -0.86 -9.04 -6.16
CA MET A 109 -1.18 -10.46 -5.94
C MET A 109 -1.62 -11.16 -7.22
N LEU A 110 -2.47 -10.51 -8.02
CA LEU A 110 -2.94 -11.06 -9.29
C LEU A 110 -1.78 -11.22 -10.29
N ALA A 111 -0.90 -10.23 -10.40
CA ALA A 111 0.30 -10.30 -11.24
C ALA A 111 1.23 -11.44 -10.79
N ALA A 112 1.43 -11.61 -9.49
CA ALA A 112 2.22 -12.72 -8.94
C ALA A 112 1.59 -14.08 -9.26
N ALA A 113 0.26 -14.21 -9.14
CA ALA A 113 -0.46 -15.42 -9.51
C ALA A 113 -0.34 -15.75 -11.00
N VAL A 114 -0.46 -14.76 -11.89
CA VAL A 114 -0.27 -14.92 -13.34
C VAL A 114 1.17 -15.33 -13.67
N ALA A 115 2.17 -14.72 -13.02
CA ALA A 115 3.57 -15.10 -13.20
C ALA A 115 3.81 -16.56 -12.75
N LEU A 116 3.27 -16.97 -11.60
CA LEU A 116 3.37 -18.35 -11.12
C LEU A 116 2.66 -19.33 -12.06
N ALA A 117 1.48 -18.99 -12.55
CA ALA A 117 0.74 -19.82 -13.51
C ALA A 117 1.50 -19.98 -14.83
N THR A 118 2.03 -18.88 -15.39
CA THR A 118 2.80 -18.91 -16.65
C THR A 118 4.12 -19.68 -16.52
N ILE A 119 4.83 -19.54 -15.40
CA ILE A 119 6.04 -20.33 -15.11
C ILE A 119 5.69 -21.80 -14.93
N GLY A 120 4.61 -22.10 -14.21
CA GLY A 120 4.10 -23.46 -14.00
C GLY A 120 3.74 -24.15 -15.32
N VAL A 121 2.99 -23.47 -16.19
CA VAL A 121 2.58 -23.97 -17.51
C VAL A 121 3.80 -24.23 -18.41
N ARG A 122 4.79 -23.32 -18.43
CA ARG A 122 6.04 -23.53 -19.20
C ARG A 122 6.83 -24.74 -18.72
N LYS A 123 6.86 -24.98 -17.41
CA LYS A 123 7.57 -26.13 -16.82
C LYS A 123 6.91 -27.46 -17.19
N THR A 124 5.58 -27.50 -17.20
CA THR A 124 4.81 -28.69 -17.62
C THR A 124 5.03 -29.00 -19.10
N ALA A 125 5.03 -27.96 -19.96
CA ALA A 125 5.29 -28.12 -21.39
C ALA A 125 6.71 -28.61 -21.70
N HIS A 126 7.72 -28.10 -20.99
CA HIS A 126 9.12 -28.54 -21.16
C HIS A 126 9.33 -29.99 -20.73
N ASN A 127 8.73 -30.41 -19.61
CA ASN A 127 8.80 -31.81 -19.15
C ASN A 127 8.07 -32.78 -20.10
N ALA A 128 6.97 -32.34 -20.73
CA ALA A 128 6.27 -33.14 -21.73
C ALA A 128 7.08 -33.31 -23.02
N ALA A 129 7.86 -32.30 -23.42
CA ALA A 129 8.72 -32.34 -24.60
C ALA A 129 10.07 -33.07 -24.37
N ALA A 130 10.54 -33.16 -23.12
CA ALA A 130 11.77 -33.88 -22.77
C ALA A 130 11.53 -35.38 -22.44
N GLY A 131 10.26 -35.80 -22.37
CA GLY A 131 9.85 -37.18 -22.12
C GLY A 131 9.44 -37.96 -23.38
N SER A 132 9.65 -37.42 -24.58
CA SER A 132 9.42 -38.05 -25.88
C SER A 132 10.72 -38.40 -26.58
#